data_AF-A0A948AVL7-F1
#
_entry.id   AF-A0A948AVL7-F1
#
_cell.length_a   1.000
_cell.length_b   1.000
_cell.length_c   1.000
_cell.angle_alpha   90.00
_cell.angle_beta   90.00
_cell.angle_gamma   90.00
#
_symmetry.space_group_name_H-M   'P 1'
#
loop_
_entity.id
_entity.type
_entity.pdbx_description
1 polymer ?
#
loop_
_entity_poly.entity_id
_entity_poly.type
_entity_poly.pdbx_seq_one_letter_code
_entity_poly.pdbx_strand_id
1 'polypeptide(L)'
;MQPAGYSPYTTKGHKKESRFRLPNLSGGFKKWLIIILAVLFGLFVIFYLLLGELRFFANNYLRLTFFSKNYLILLQNNYEVRPSGGFITAYGTLDTLFGFPTNLSFNNSYEIDTDTYVMPPYPHEELLKNEWYEGYTFRDANWNPNFPEAAVELIGFYQNKFPDRDVDGMIVVNFSMIENLVEKLGSITVNGISYTEDTLFSAITDTVNDIDRHNEEALASRKNILSDLSGILISKAKWHPFKVKEVVIEALHNKDLYFWFDSGLQRKVVKKGWANALEPTENSDFLAVNIANLGSKKADRYIYKEVYHYVNITKELPEITTEIVIRYPGFKNTYADDYKGYLQLVIPGEANVNTDLMDSRVTDSGSFKIIGEQIILPAGSKTTLAYTYTLPRNHLNVDEYRLRLIRQSGDEKYVWITVEAPADRLIKSDDFETRENRAIFADLLTNDLDLSLNLLPDTASPYPIEQVFDNVNTISIYWNEPIDQATGNDALNYVITDTNQTNSAITDEVNVTYAEIVDASVSKLEIEGVTLQNLERYQIELKNIRDNSGNTIDPDPKFITVVQRDIGEEETTSEP
;
A
#
# COMPACT_ATOMS: atom_id res chain seq x y z
N MET A 1 53.02 47.94 51.11
CA MET A 1 53.74 49.15 50.67
C MET A 1 54.53 48.81 49.41
N GLN A 2 54.25 49.47 48.28
CA GLN A 2 55.27 49.60 47.23
C GLN A 2 56.46 50.38 47.80
N PRO A 3 57.69 50.17 47.28
CA PRO A 3 58.17 51.15 46.31
C PRO A 3 59.07 50.59 45.18
N ALA A 4 59.14 51.40 44.11
CA ALA A 4 60.25 51.68 43.17
C ALA A 4 61.27 50.55 42.88
N GLY A 5 61.56 50.16 41.64
CA GLY A 5 61.61 50.93 40.40
C GLY A 5 62.97 50.66 39.75
N TYR A 6 63.00 49.99 38.60
CA TYR A 6 64.16 49.94 37.71
C TYR A 6 63.68 49.76 36.26
N SER A 7 63.92 50.81 35.46
CA SER A 7 64.03 50.79 33.99
C SER A 7 65.49 50.37 33.68
N PRO A 8 65.87 49.69 32.55
CA PRO A 8 65.62 50.18 31.20
C PRO A 8 65.50 49.13 30.07
N TYR A 9 65.32 49.65 28.85
CA TYR A 9 65.49 49.07 27.51
C TYR A 9 64.24 48.67 26.73
N THR A 10 63.77 49.67 25.98
CA THR A 10 62.98 49.55 24.76
C THR A 10 63.80 48.92 23.64
N THR A 11 63.38 47.76 23.14
CA THR A 11 63.71 47.29 21.80
C THR A 11 62.42 47.00 21.03
N LYS A 12 62.21 47.77 19.96
CA LYS A 12 61.15 47.56 18.98
C LYS A 12 61.45 46.28 18.20
N GLY A 13 60.72 45.21 18.51
CA GLY A 13 60.64 44.03 17.65
C GLY A 13 59.73 44.30 16.45
N HIS A 14 60.28 44.26 15.24
CA HIS A 14 59.51 44.28 14.00
C HIS A 14 58.62 43.03 13.89
N LYS A 15 57.29 43.20 14.03
CA LYS A 15 56.31 42.22 13.53
C LYS A 15 56.31 42.27 12.00
N LYS A 16 56.88 41.25 11.35
CA LYS A 16 56.74 41.02 9.91
C LYS A 16 55.37 40.37 9.68
N GLU A 17 54.37 41.15 9.31
CA GLU A 17 53.12 40.61 8.75
C GLU A 17 53.41 40.03 7.36
N SER A 18 53.65 38.72 7.27
CA SER A 18 53.66 38.03 5.97
C SER A 18 52.21 37.83 5.51
N ARG A 19 51.66 38.81 4.77
CA ARG A 19 50.46 38.58 3.96
C ARG A 19 50.83 37.56 2.89
N PHE A 20 50.22 36.37 2.95
CA PHE A 20 50.30 35.37 1.90
C PHE A 20 49.77 36.00 0.59
N ARG A 21 50.67 36.46 -0.29
CA ARG A 21 50.29 36.98 -1.60
C ARG A 21 50.27 35.81 -2.58
N LEU A 22 49.09 35.49 -3.10
CA LEU A 22 48.94 34.57 -4.23
C LEU A 22 49.88 35.02 -5.38
N PRO A 23 50.58 34.10 -6.05
CA PRO A 23 51.48 34.44 -7.14
C PRO A 23 50.73 35.19 -8.24
N ASN A 24 51.41 36.17 -8.84
CA ASN A 24 50.83 37.05 -9.87
C ASN A 24 50.68 36.26 -11.18
N LEU A 25 49.62 35.47 -11.29
CA LEU A 25 49.29 34.69 -12.49
C LEU A 25 49.02 35.64 -13.67
N SER A 26 49.53 35.30 -14.86
CA SER A 26 49.34 36.09 -16.08
C SER A 26 47.84 36.23 -16.41
N GLY A 27 47.45 37.36 -17.01
CA GLY A 27 46.04 37.63 -17.35
C GLY A 27 45.39 36.56 -18.24
N GLY A 28 46.20 35.90 -19.09
CA GLY A 28 45.75 34.77 -19.92
C GLY A 28 45.47 33.49 -19.11
N PHE A 29 46.33 33.15 -18.14
CA PHE A 29 46.12 31.97 -17.29
C PHE A 29 44.90 32.13 -16.38
N LYS A 30 44.66 33.33 -15.83
CA LYS A 30 43.44 33.60 -15.05
C LYS A 30 42.16 33.41 -15.86
N LYS A 31 42.14 33.84 -17.12
CA LYS A 31 40.99 33.63 -18.03
C LYS A 31 40.75 32.14 -18.30
N TRP A 32 41.81 31.38 -18.60
CA TRP A 32 41.71 29.94 -18.81
C TRP A 32 41.25 29.20 -17.54
N LEU A 33 41.77 29.57 -16.37
CA LEU A 33 41.35 28.98 -15.10
C LEU A 33 39.86 29.26 -14.82
N ILE A 34 39.38 30.48 -15.08
CA ILE A 34 37.95 30.82 -14.94
C ILE A 34 37.09 29.99 -15.91
N ILE A 35 37.52 29.83 -17.16
CA ILE A 35 36.79 29.01 -18.15
C ILE A 35 36.74 27.55 -17.71
N ILE A 36 37.87 26.98 -17.28
CA ILE A 36 37.93 25.60 -16.78
C ILE A 36 37.02 25.43 -15.57
N LEU A 37 37.07 26.35 -14.59
CA LEU A 37 36.19 26.30 -13.42
C LEU A 37 34.71 26.44 -13.80
N ALA A 38 34.38 27.29 -14.77
CA ALA A 38 33.01 27.44 -15.27
C ALA A 38 32.51 26.17 -16.00
N VAL A 39 33.37 25.53 -16.80
CA VAL A 39 33.06 24.25 -17.46
C VAL A 39 32.90 23.14 -16.44
N LEU A 40 33.81 23.02 -15.47
CA LEU A 40 33.73 22.03 -14.39
C LEU A 40 32.48 22.26 -13.52
N PHE A 41 32.15 23.51 -13.23
CA PHE A 41 30.91 23.86 -12.53
C PHE A 41 29.68 23.50 -13.35
N GLY A 42 29.68 23.80 -14.66
CA GLY A 42 28.60 23.41 -15.58
C GLY A 42 28.42 21.89 -15.64
N LEU A 43 29.51 21.14 -15.77
CA LEU A 43 29.49 19.66 -15.73
C LEU A 43 29.02 19.12 -14.39
N PHE A 44 29.44 19.74 -13.27
CA PHE A 44 28.96 19.40 -11.94
C PHE A 44 27.46 19.65 -11.80
N VAL A 45 26.94 20.79 -12.29
CA VAL A 45 25.50 21.09 -12.27
C VAL A 45 24.74 20.07 -13.13
N ILE A 46 25.22 19.76 -14.33
CA ILE A 46 24.61 18.73 -15.19
C ILE A 46 24.61 17.38 -14.46
N PHE A 47 25.74 16.94 -13.91
CA PHE A 47 25.83 15.69 -13.16
C PHE A 47 24.87 15.67 -11.95
N TYR A 48 24.81 16.76 -11.19
CA TYR A 48 23.90 16.90 -10.06
C TYR A 48 22.44 16.81 -10.48
N LEU A 49 22.06 17.46 -11.59
CA LEU A 49 20.70 17.35 -12.14
C LEU A 49 20.41 15.92 -12.61
N LEU A 50 21.38 15.25 -13.23
CA LEU A 50 21.26 13.86 -13.65
C LEU A 50 21.09 12.87 -12.50
N LEU A 51 21.41 13.21 -11.25
CA LEU A 51 21.14 12.34 -10.11
C LEU A 51 19.63 12.18 -9.82
N GLY A 52 18.78 13.10 -10.26
CA GLY A 52 17.34 13.03 -10.03
C GLY A 52 16.99 12.95 -8.54
N GLU A 53 16.32 11.88 -8.12
CA GLU A 53 15.98 11.63 -6.71
C GLU A 53 17.22 11.32 -5.84
N LEU A 54 18.26 10.72 -6.44
CA LEU A 54 19.50 10.38 -5.73
C LEU A 54 20.31 11.61 -5.31
N ARG A 55 19.90 12.83 -5.73
CA ARG A 55 20.39 14.09 -5.13
C ARG A 55 20.22 14.10 -3.61
N PHE A 56 19.29 13.32 -3.07
CA PHE A 56 19.19 13.08 -1.63
C PHE A 56 20.54 12.74 -1.00
N PHE A 57 21.29 11.79 -1.55
CA PHE A 57 22.57 11.35 -1.00
C PHE A 57 23.63 12.44 -1.13
N ALA A 58 23.70 13.14 -2.27
CA ALA A 58 24.60 14.27 -2.45
C ALA A 58 24.33 15.40 -1.44
N ASN A 59 23.05 15.75 -1.23
CA ASN A 59 22.63 16.80 -0.30
C ASN A 59 22.85 16.44 1.17
N ASN A 60 22.91 15.15 1.48
CA ASN A 60 23.13 14.64 2.84
C ASN A 60 24.50 13.99 2.99
N TYR A 61 25.42 14.20 2.04
CA TYR A 61 26.73 13.51 2.01
C TYR A 61 27.42 13.59 3.36
N LEU A 62 27.58 14.79 3.93
CA LEU A 62 28.23 14.95 5.24
C LEU A 62 27.53 14.16 6.36
N ARG A 63 26.20 14.04 6.37
CA ARG A 63 25.53 13.24 7.42
C ARG A 63 25.74 11.74 7.24
N LEU A 64 25.91 11.30 6.00
CA LEU A 64 26.18 9.91 5.61
C LEU A 64 27.66 9.54 5.70
N THR A 65 28.57 10.52 5.77
CA THR A 65 30.00 10.26 5.58
C THR A 65 30.92 10.94 6.57
N PHE A 66 30.45 11.88 7.39
CA PHE A 66 31.32 12.62 8.30
C PHE A 66 31.79 11.72 9.45
N PHE A 67 33.10 11.74 9.71
CA PHE A 67 33.82 10.83 10.60
C PHE A 67 33.71 9.35 10.17
N SER A 68 33.85 8.44 11.14
CA SER A 68 33.66 7.01 10.95
C SER A 68 32.17 6.71 10.97
N LYS A 69 31.69 5.90 10.02
CA LYS A 69 30.31 5.40 9.98
C LYS A 69 30.30 3.90 9.73
N ASN A 70 29.44 3.20 10.45
CA ASN A 70 29.25 1.75 10.35
C ASN A 70 27.84 1.47 9.82
N TYR A 71 27.75 0.84 8.65
CA TYR A 71 26.47 0.47 8.04
C TYR A 71 26.31 -1.05 8.06
N LEU A 72 25.12 -1.50 8.49
CA LEU A 72 24.71 -2.89 8.34
C LEU A 72 23.96 -3.05 7.01
N ILE A 73 24.39 -4.00 6.20
CA ILE A 73 23.74 -4.32 4.92
C ILE A 73 22.95 -5.61 5.13
N LEU A 74 21.65 -5.63 4.83
CA LEU A 74 20.83 -6.83 4.93
C LEU A 74 20.49 -7.33 3.53
N LEU A 75 20.77 -8.60 3.27
CA LEU A 75 20.43 -9.28 2.02
C LEU A 75 19.25 -10.21 2.29
N GLN A 76 18.08 -9.84 1.78
CA GLN A 76 16.83 -10.53 2.02
C GLN A 76 16.41 -11.37 0.81
N ASN A 77 15.98 -12.60 1.06
CA ASN A 77 15.35 -13.46 0.07
C ASN A 77 13.83 -13.29 0.16
N ASN A 78 13.26 -12.47 -0.73
CA ASN A 78 11.83 -12.20 -0.75
C ASN A 78 10.97 -13.36 -1.28
N TYR A 79 11.58 -14.43 -1.79
CA TYR A 79 10.85 -15.68 -2.04
C TYR A 79 10.56 -16.49 -0.77
N GLU A 80 11.15 -16.08 0.37
CA GLU A 80 10.79 -16.47 1.73
C GLU A 80 10.34 -15.21 2.46
N VAL A 81 9.17 -14.68 2.10
CA VAL A 81 8.75 -13.33 2.47
C VAL A 81 8.63 -13.16 3.99
N ARG A 82 9.00 -11.97 4.46
CA ARG A 82 8.78 -11.50 5.85
C ARG A 82 8.05 -10.16 5.80
N PRO A 83 7.42 -9.70 6.89
CA PRO A 83 6.63 -8.47 6.87
C PRO A 83 7.42 -7.25 6.38
N SER A 84 8.71 -7.17 6.72
CA SER A 84 9.62 -6.13 6.25
C SER A 84 10.42 -6.48 4.98
N GLY A 85 10.12 -7.55 4.23
CA GLY A 85 10.80 -7.85 2.96
C GLY A 85 10.98 -9.34 2.72
N GLY A 86 12.05 -9.92 3.23
CA GLY A 86 12.32 -11.35 3.08
C GLY A 86 13.21 -11.93 4.15
N PHE A 87 13.39 -13.24 4.11
CA PHE A 87 14.31 -13.96 5.00
C PHE A 87 15.74 -13.44 4.85
N ILE A 88 16.36 -13.03 5.96
CA ILE A 88 17.70 -12.46 5.92
C ILE A 88 18.71 -13.59 5.71
N THR A 89 19.19 -13.73 4.47
CA THR A 89 20.08 -14.83 4.06
C THR A 89 21.53 -14.54 4.38
N ALA A 90 21.91 -13.27 4.35
CA ALA A 90 23.25 -12.80 4.64
C ALA A 90 23.19 -11.35 5.14
N TYR A 91 24.26 -10.94 5.83
CA TYR A 91 24.46 -9.55 6.19
C TYR A 91 25.84 -9.10 5.73
N GLY A 92 26.00 -7.80 5.53
CA GLY A 92 27.28 -7.18 5.29
C GLY A 92 27.55 -6.06 6.28
N THR A 93 28.83 -5.73 6.45
CA THR A 93 29.26 -4.57 7.22
C THR A 93 30.05 -3.65 6.31
N LEU A 94 29.70 -2.37 6.32
CA LEU A 94 30.39 -1.32 5.59
C LEU A 94 30.87 -0.26 6.58
N ASP A 95 32.17 -0.27 6.83
CA ASP A 95 32.82 0.77 7.61
C ASP A 95 33.35 1.83 6.66
N THR A 96 33.09 3.10 6.97
CA THR A 96 33.57 4.22 6.18
C THR A 96 34.30 5.22 7.06
N LEU A 97 35.30 5.90 6.50
CA LEU A 97 36.00 7.00 7.13
C LEU A 97 35.98 8.20 6.18
N PHE A 98 35.33 9.29 6.59
CA PHE A 98 35.11 10.49 5.75
C PHE A 98 34.46 10.15 4.40
N GLY A 99 33.60 9.12 4.38
CA GLY A 99 32.88 8.65 3.19
C GLY A 99 33.65 7.68 2.31
N PHE A 100 34.90 7.38 2.64
CA PHE A 100 35.66 6.34 1.94
C PHE A 100 35.43 5.00 2.64
N PRO A 101 34.99 3.95 1.92
CA PRO A 101 34.92 2.61 2.46
C PRO A 101 36.30 2.16 2.96
N THR A 102 36.40 1.82 4.23
CA THR A 102 37.59 1.25 4.86
C THR A 102 37.49 -0.26 5.01
N ASN A 103 36.27 -0.77 5.14
CA ASN A 103 35.99 -2.20 5.21
C ASN A 103 34.64 -2.48 4.57
N LEU A 104 34.57 -3.56 3.79
CA LEU A 104 33.32 -4.11 3.26
C LEU A 104 33.42 -5.63 3.36
N SER A 105 32.52 -6.23 4.12
CA SER A 105 32.46 -7.69 4.27
C SER A 105 31.02 -8.19 4.14
N PHE A 106 30.85 -9.44 3.73
CA PHE A 106 29.57 -10.12 3.65
C PHE A 106 29.70 -11.49 4.30
N ASN A 107 28.81 -11.80 5.23
CA ASN A 107 28.85 -12.98 6.08
C ASN A 107 27.47 -13.65 6.12
N ASN A 108 27.45 -14.89 6.59
CA ASN A 108 26.21 -15.65 6.71
C ASN A 108 25.39 -15.11 7.90
N SER A 109 24.07 -14.94 7.74
CA SER A 109 23.20 -14.43 8.82
C SER A 109 23.17 -15.33 10.06
N TYR A 110 23.42 -16.63 9.89
CA TYR A 110 23.54 -17.60 10.98
C TYR A 110 24.69 -17.29 11.95
N GLU A 111 25.71 -16.53 11.52
CA GLU A 111 26.84 -16.17 12.38
C GLU A 111 26.48 -15.16 13.49
N ILE A 112 25.35 -14.44 13.32
CA ILE A 112 24.82 -13.52 14.34
C ILE A 112 24.14 -14.27 15.47
N ASP A 113 23.52 -15.41 15.16
CA ASP A 113 22.77 -16.19 16.14
C ASP A 113 23.70 -16.64 17.29
N THR A 114 23.11 -16.74 18.48
CA THR A 114 23.81 -17.10 19.72
C THR A 114 23.06 -18.26 20.37
N ASP A 115 23.73 -19.00 21.25
CA ASP A 115 23.13 -20.13 22.00
C ASP A 115 22.01 -19.69 22.97
N THR A 116 21.74 -18.39 23.09
CA THR A 116 20.70 -17.86 23.96
C THR A 116 19.35 -17.94 23.26
N TYR A 117 18.44 -18.74 23.80
CA TYR A 117 17.06 -18.82 23.32
C TYR A 117 16.34 -17.48 23.53
N VAL A 118 15.86 -16.90 22.43
CA VAL A 118 14.98 -15.72 22.44
C VAL A 118 13.56 -16.18 22.15
N MET A 119 12.63 -15.81 23.02
CA MET A 119 11.22 -16.17 22.88
C MET A 119 10.65 -15.55 21.59
N PRO A 120 10.09 -16.37 20.69
CA PRO A 120 9.63 -15.86 19.41
C PRO A 120 8.24 -15.24 19.50
N PRO A 121 7.95 -14.22 18.67
CA PRO A 121 6.63 -13.62 18.64
C PRO A 121 5.63 -14.61 18.01
N TYR A 122 4.38 -14.56 18.47
CA TYR A 122 3.30 -15.32 17.84
C TYR A 122 3.22 -14.97 16.33
N PRO A 123 3.01 -15.95 15.43
CA PRO A 123 2.80 -17.38 15.66
C PRO A 123 4.04 -18.26 15.40
N HIS A 124 5.25 -17.71 15.42
CA HIS A 124 6.46 -18.43 14.96
C HIS A 124 6.64 -19.80 15.62
N GLU A 125 6.48 -19.88 16.94
CA GLU A 125 6.62 -21.15 17.65
C GLU A 125 5.62 -22.20 17.15
N GLU A 126 4.40 -21.82 16.77
CA GLU A 126 3.39 -22.76 16.29
C GLU A 126 3.67 -23.21 14.85
N LEU A 127 4.09 -22.29 13.98
CA LEU A 127 4.26 -22.58 12.55
C LEU A 127 5.62 -23.20 12.20
N LEU A 128 6.67 -22.82 12.93
CA LEU A 128 8.04 -23.28 12.73
C LEU A 128 8.43 -24.46 13.61
N LYS A 129 7.57 -24.90 14.54
CA LYS A 129 7.88 -25.97 15.49
C LYS A 129 8.46 -27.21 14.82
N ASN A 130 9.71 -27.50 15.14
CA ASN A 130 10.36 -28.75 14.83
C ASN A 130 11.49 -29.00 15.84
N GLU A 131 12.13 -30.17 15.78
CA GLU A 131 13.19 -30.57 16.72
C GLU A 131 14.45 -29.69 16.66
N TRP A 132 14.61 -28.88 15.60
CA TRP A 132 15.73 -27.98 15.33
C TRP A 132 15.35 -26.49 15.38
N TYR A 133 14.15 -26.14 15.87
CA TYR A 133 13.74 -24.75 15.96
C TYR A 133 14.39 -24.06 17.16
N GLU A 134 15.27 -23.08 16.89
CA GLU A 134 16.11 -22.40 17.88
C GLU A 134 15.46 -21.14 18.49
N GLY A 135 14.17 -20.91 18.23
CA GLY A 135 13.44 -19.73 18.69
C GLY A 135 13.57 -18.55 17.74
N TYR A 136 13.55 -17.33 18.28
CA TYR A 136 13.66 -16.10 17.49
C TYR A 136 15.12 -15.78 17.18
N THR A 137 15.42 -15.56 15.91
CA THR A 137 16.80 -15.40 15.43
C THR A 137 16.94 -14.11 14.63
N PHE A 138 18.18 -13.69 14.38
CA PHE A 138 18.46 -12.51 13.56
C PHE A 138 17.81 -12.60 12.16
N ARG A 139 17.64 -13.82 11.66
CA ARG A 139 17.11 -14.12 10.32
C ARG A 139 15.64 -13.79 10.13
N ASP A 140 14.89 -13.80 11.23
CA ASP A 140 13.46 -13.52 11.30
C ASP A 140 13.16 -12.21 12.04
N ALA A 141 14.19 -11.49 12.51
CA ALA A 141 14.08 -10.27 13.31
C ALA A 141 13.49 -9.06 12.56
N ASN A 142 13.24 -9.20 11.25
CA ASN A 142 12.49 -8.24 10.45
C ASN A 142 10.97 -8.53 10.47
N TRP A 143 10.46 -8.97 11.62
CA TRP A 143 9.06 -9.37 11.82
C TRP A 143 8.08 -8.19 11.83
N ASN A 144 8.47 -7.02 12.34
CA ASN A 144 7.58 -5.87 12.36
C ASN A 144 7.35 -5.36 10.91
N PRO A 145 6.09 -5.18 10.45
CA PRO A 145 5.82 -4.60 9.12
C PRO A 145 6.22 -3.12 9.01
N ASN A 146 6.37 -2.41 10.15
CA ASN A 146 7.01 -1.10 10.19
C ASN A 146 8.52 -1.31 10.36
N PHE A 147 9.29 -1.15 9.27
CA PHE A 147 10.71 -1.48 9.29
C PHE A 147 11.54 -0.68 10.31
N PRO A 148 11.27 0.62 10.61
CA PRO A 148 12.01 1.33 11.64
C PRO A 148 12.02 0.65 13.02
N GLU A 149 10.96 -0.08 13.37
CA GLU A 149 10.79 -0.85 14.59
C GLU A 149 11.52 -2.20 14.47
N ALA A 150 11.39 -2.87 13.33
CA ALA A 150 12.17 -4.07 13.02
C ALA A 150 13.69 -3.80 13.05
N ALA A 151 14.13 -2.62 12.62
CA ALA A 151 15.53 -2.22 12.66
C ALA A 151 16.06 -2.17 14.10
N VAL A 152 15.25 -1.77 15.08
CA VAL A 152 15.65 -1.79 16.51
C VAL A 152 15.91 -3.22 16.97
N GLU A 153 15.03 -4.17 16.61
CA GLU A 153 15.23 -5.60 16.93
C GLU A 153 16.48 -6.16 16.26
N LEU A 154 16.68 -5.86 14.98
CA LEU A 154 17.86 -6.28 14.21
C LEU A 154 19.18 -5.75 14.81
N ILE A 155 19.20 -4.48 15.26
CA ILE A 155 20.35 -3.91 15.97
C ILE A 155 20.59 -4.66 17.28
N GLY A 156 19.52 -4.97 18.03
CA GLY A 156 19.62 -5.74 19.26
C GLY A 156 20.32 -7.09 19.06
N PHE A 157 19.89 -7.88 18.07
CA PHE A 157 20.55 -9.14 17.72
C PHE A 157 22.00 -8.94 17.27
N TYR A 158 22.27 -7.96 16.41
CA TYR A 158 23.62 -7.68 15.92
C TYR A 158 24.57 -7.25 17.05
N GLN A 159 24.11 -6.39 17.96
CA GLN A 159 24.90 -5.89 19.09
C GLN A 159 25.04 -6.92 20.21
N ASN A 160 24.11 -7.86 20.37
CA ASN A 160 24.30 -9.00 21.26
C ASN A 160 25.54 -9.82 20.87
N LYS A 161 25.79 -9.97 19.56
CA LYS A 161 27.01 -10.61 19.03
C LYS A 161 28.21 -9.67 19.05
N PHE A 162 28.01 -8.40 18.72
CA PHE A 162 29.06 -7.38 18.57
C PHE A 162 28.77 -6.13 19.41
N PRO A 163 28.95 -6.20 20.74
CA PRO A 163 28.48 -5.15 21.67
C PRO A 163 29.17 -3.79 21.48
N ASP A 164 30.40 -3.78 20.97
CA ASP A 164 31.18 -2.56 20.75
C ASP A 164 30.97 -1.95 19.34
N ARG A 165 30.00 -2.46 18.57
CA ARG A 165 29.74 -1.97 17.21
C ARG A 165 28.40 -1.23 17.14
N ASP A 166 28.49 0.08 17.07
CA ASP A 166 27.35 0.94 16.74
C ASP A 166 26.94 0.76 15.27
N VAL A 167 25.64 0.91 15.00
CA VAL A 167 25.04 0.84 13.66
C VAL A 167 24.47 2.22 13.32
N ASP A 168 25.18 2.98 12.48
CA ASP A 168 24.76 4.32 12.06
C ASP A 168 23.62 4.30 11.04
N GLY A 169 23.44 3.16 10.37
CA GLY A 169 22.34 2.94 9.45
C GLY A 169 22.31 1.53 8.88
N MET A 170 21.19 1.20 8.26
CA MET A 170 20.99 -0.04 7.53
C MET A 170 20.70 0.23 6.07
N ILE A 171 21.24 -0.63 5.20
CA ILE A 171 20.93 -0.70 3.78
C ILE A 171 20.32 -2.08 3.55
N VAL A 172 19.04 -2.14 3.19
CA VAL A 172 18.37 -3.42 2.97
C VAL A 172 18.11 -3.62 1.50
N VAL A 173 18.48 -4.80 1.02
CA VAL A 173 18.43 -5.18 -0.39
C VAL A 173 17.71 -6.51 -0.53
N ASN A 174 16.62 -6.53 -1.29
CA ASN A 174 15.92 -7.74 -1.68
C ASN A 174 16.62 -8.44 -2.85
N PHE A 175 16.33 -9.73 -2.99
CA PHE A 175 16.85 -10.55 -4.08
C PHE A 175 16.43 -10.02 -5.46
N SER A 176 15.20 -9.50 -5.59
CA SER A 176 14.70 -8.90 -6.84
C SER A 176 15.57 -7.72 -7.33
N MET A 177 16.14 -6.90 -6.44
CA MET A 177 17.10 -5.85 -6.86
C MET A 177 18.37 -6.46 -7.46
N ILE A 178 18.83 -7.59 -6.93
CA ILE A 178 20.02 -8.29 -7.43
C ILE A 178 19.73 -8.88 -8.81
N GLU A 179 18.56 -9.49 -9.01
CA GLU A 179 18.09 -9.97 -10.30
C GLU A 179 18.06 -8.84 -11.35
N ASN A 180 17.45 -7.70 -11.01
CA ASN A 180 17.41 -6.52 -11.89
C ASN A 180 18.81 -5.96 -12.21
N LEU A 181 19.72 -5.97 -11.25
CA LEU A 181 21.12 -5.59 -11.51
C LEU A 181 21.80 -6.54 -12.50
N VAL A 182 21.60 -7.85 -12.37
CA VAL A 182 22.14 -8.85 -13.30
C VAL A 182 21.55 -8.69 -14.69
N GLU A 183 20.24 -8.45 -14.79
CA GLU A 183 19.56 -8.16 -16.06
C GLU A 183 20.23 -6.97 -16.77
N LYS A 184 20.33 -5.81 -16.09
CA LYS A 184 20.84 -4.58 -16.72
C LYS A 184 22.36 -4.61 -17.00
N LEU A 185 23.14 -5.21 -16.11
CA LEU A 185 24.61 -5.29 -16.21
C LEU A 185 25.11 -6.49 -17.03
N GLY A 186 24.19 -7.36 -17.44
CA GLY A 186 24.47 -8.60 -18.15
C GLY A 186 25.07 -9.69 -17.26
N SER A 187 25.12 -10.90 -17.80
CA SER A 187 25.47 -12.12 -17.06
C SER A 187 26.76 -12.03 -16.26
N ILE A 188 26.79 -12.70 -15.11
CA ILE A 188 27.89 -12.68 -14.16
C ILE A 188 28.57 -14.03 -14.15
N THR A 189 29.89 -14.04 -14.30
CA THR A 189 30.67 -15.28 -14.25
C THR A 189 31.37 -15.41 -12.91
N VAL A 190 31.01 -16.43 -12.13
CA VAL A 190 31.71 -16.79 -10.87
C VAL A 190 32.29 -18.18 -11.05
N ASN A 191 33.59 -18.35 -10.80
CA ASN A 191 34.26 -19.65 -10.87
C ASN A 191 34.03 -20.44 -12.19
N GLY A 192 33.86 -19.72 -13.32
CA GLY A 192 33.63 -20.32 -14.65
C GLY A 192 32.17 -20.63 -14.98
N ILE A 193 31.22 -20.40 -14.06
CA ILE A 193 29.78 -20.55 -14.29
C ILE A 193 29.17 -19.17 -14.54
N SER A 194 28.39 -19.03 -15.62
CA SER A 194 27.70 -17.79 -15.97
C SER A 194 26.26 -17.80 -15.44
N TYR A 195 25.91 -16.77 -14.69
CA TYR A 195 24.57 -16.54 -14.15
C TYR A 195 23.91 -15.37 -14.85
N THR A 196 22.72 -15.61 -15.37
CA THR A 196 21.73 -14.62 -15.83
C THR A 196 20.69 -14.37 -14.73
N GLU A 197 19.82 -13.39 -14.92
CA GLU A 197 18.65 -13.18 -14.07
C GLU A 197 17.87 -14.48 -13.83
N ASP A 198 17.51 -15.19 -14.91
CA ASP A 198 16.72 -16.45 -14.84
C ASP A 198 17.38 -17.58 -14.05
N THR A 199 18.72 -17.63 -14.07
CA THR A 199 19.50 -18.74 -13.50
C THR A 199 20.11 -18.42 -12.15
N LEU A 200 20.09 -17.15 -11.74
CA LEU A 200 20.69 -16.67 -10.51
C LEU A 200 20.03 -17.31 -9.30
N PHE A 201 18.70 -17.32 -9.26
CA PHE A 201 17.92 -17.91 -8.18
C PHE A 201 18.25 -19.39 -7.98
N SER A 202 18.15 -20.20 -9.04
CA SER A 202 18.39 -21.64 -8.95
C SER A 202 19.84 -21.91 -8.55
N ALA A 203 20.80 -21.19 -9.12
CA ALA A 203 22.21 -21.36 -8.78
C ALA A 203 22.52 -21.05 -7.32
N ILE A 204 22.04 -19.92 -6.80
CA ILE A 204 22.26 -19.55 -5.40
C ILE A 204 21.53 -20.55 -4.51
N THR A 205 20.28 -20.89 -4.82
CA THR A 205 19.50 -21.81 -3.99
C THR A 205 20.11 -23.21 -3.95
N ASP A 206 20.59 -23.73 -5.08
CA ASP A 206 21.26 -25.03 -5.14
C ASP A 206 22.55 -25.03 -4.32
N THR A 207 23.38 -23.98 -4.42
CA THR A 207 24.60 -23.86 -3.59
C THR A 207 24.32 -23.74 -2.09
N VAL A 208 23.12 -23.28 -1.71
CA VAL A 208 22.71 -23.13 -0.31
C VAL A 208 22.03 -24.38 0.24
N ASN A 209 21.32 -25.13 -0.61
CA ASN A 209 20.66 -26.38 -0.22
C ASN A 209 21.61 -27.58 -0.15
N ASP A 210 22.76 -27.55 -0.83
CA ASP A 210 23.77 -28.62 -0.85
C ASP A 210 24.63 -28.69 0.43
N ILE A 211 24.21 -28.03 1.51
CA ILE A 211 24.96 -27.92 2.78
C ILE A 211 24.06 -28.34 3.94
N ASP A 212 24.58 -29.23 4.80
CA ASP A 212 23.93 -29.59 6.05
C ASP A 212 23.87 -28.37 6.98
N ARG A 213 22.66 -27.87 7.22
CA ARG A 213 22.40 -26.69 8.06
C ARG A 213 22.59 -26.95 9.55
N HIS A 214 22.83 -28.19 9.96
CA HIS A 214 23.05 -28.60 11.35
C HIS A 214 24.51 -28.99 11.63
N ASN A 215 25.40 -28.76 10.67
CA ASN A 215 26.83 -29.00 10.82
C ASN A 215 27.60 -27.66 10.77
N GLU A 216 28.15 -27.24 11.91
CA GLU A 216 28.92 -26.00 12.04
C GLU A 216 30.13 -25.93 11.10
N GLU A 217 30.82 -27.05 10.85
CA GLU A 217 31.95 -27.11 9.91
C GLU A 217 31.47 -26.97 8.46
N ALA A 218 30.30 -27.52 8.12
CA ALA A 218 29.69 -27.38 6.80
C ALA A 218 29.19 -25.93 6.56
N LEU A 219 28.62 -25.30 7.59
CA LEU A 219 28.22 -23.89 7.57
C LEU A 219 29.43 -22.95 7.48
N ALA A 220 30.52 -23.24 8.19
CA ALA A 220 31.76 -22.46 8.17
C ALA A 220 32.56 -22.64 6.87
N SER A 221 32.46 -23.81 6.22
CA SER A 221 33.07 -24.09 4.91
C SER A 221 32.20 -23.67 3.73
N ARG A 222 31.03 -23.06 3.99
CA ARG A 222 30.13 -22.48 2.98
C ARG A 222 30.91 -21.50 2.11
N LYS A 223 31.19 -21.89 0.88
CA LYS A 223 31.86 -21.03 -0.10
C LYS A 223 31.00 -19.78 -0.31
N ASN A 224 31.56 -18.60 -0.04
CA ASN A 224 30.84 -17.33 -0.03
C ASN A 224 30.57 -16.82 -1.46
N ILE A 225 29.73 -17.54 -2.21
CA ILE A 225 29.28 -17.15 -3.55
C ILE A 225 28.67 -15.75 -3.55
N LEU A 226 28.08 -15.32 -2.42
CA LEU A 226 27.52 -13.99 -2.24
C LEU A 226 28.60 -12.91 -2.21
N SER A 227 29.75 -13.14 -1.56
CA SER A 227 30.88 -12.21 -1.58
C SER A 227 31.49 -12.09 -2.98
N ASP A 228 31.72 -13.22 -3.66
CA ASP A 228 32.22 -13.24 -5.04
C ASP A 228 31.26 -12.50 -6.00
N LEU A 229 29.96 -12.81 -5.91
CA LEU A 229 28.89 -12.18 -6.68
C LEU A 229 28.85 -10.67 -6.42
N SER A 230 28.89 -10.25 -5.15
CA SER A 230 28.86 -8.84 -4.76
C SER A 230 30.08 -8.08 -5.30
N GLY A 231 31.28 -8.67 -5.22
CA GLY A 231 32.50 -8.07 -5.76
C GLY A 231 32.43 -7.84 -7.27
N ILE A 232 31.90 -8.81 -8.02
CA ILE A 232 31.74 -8.69 -9.48
C ILE A 232 30.66 -7.68 -9.83
N LEU A 233 29.51 -7.70 -9.13
CA LEU A 233 28.44 -6.72 -9.31
C LEU A 233 28.94 -5.29 -9.07
N ILE A 234 29.64 -5.05 -7.96
CA ILE A 234 30.23 -3.73 -7.63
C ILE A 234 31.23 -3.32 -8.71
N SER A 235 32.07 -4.24 -9.19
CA SER A 235 33.04 -3.96 -10.25
C SER A 235 32.34 -3.53 -11.55
N LYS A 236 31.31 -4.26 -11.99
CA LYS A 236 30.51 -3.91 -13.17
C LYS A 236 29.75 -2.60 -12.99
N ALA A 237 29.16 -2.38 -11.82
CA ALA A 237 28.37 -1.20 -11.49
C ALA A 237 29.18 0.10 -11.65
N LYS A 238 30.47 0.08 -11.29
CA LYS A 238 31.39 1.23 -11.45
C LYS A 238 31.50 1.70 -12.91
N TRP A 239 31.39 0.80 -13.87
CA TRP A 239 31.49 1.11 -15.31
C TRP A 239 30.16 1.42 -15.97
N HIS A 240 29.03 1.19 -15.27
CA HIS A 240 27.68 1.40 -15.78
C HIS A 240 26.79 2.24 -14.85
N PRO A 241 27.24 3.44 -14.41
CA PRO A 241 26.54 4.21 -13.38
C PRO A 241 25.12 4.61 -13.75
N PHE A 242 24.82 4.85 -15.05
CA PHE A 242 23.47 5.20 -15.49
C PHE A 242 22.49 4.02 -15.38
N LYS A 243 22.91 2.81 -15.77
CA LYS A 243 22.12 1.59 -15.62
C LYS A 243 21.87 1.28 -14.15
N VAL A 244 22.90 1.42 -13.32
CA VAL A 244 22.79 1.20 -11.87
C VAL A 244 21.84 2.22 -11.25
N LYS A 245 21.90 3.50 -11.67
CA LYS A 245 20.97 4.53 -11.21
C LYS A 245 19.52 4.14 -11.49
N GLU A 246 19.22 3.65 -12.70
CA GLU A 246 17.86 3.21 -13.07
C GLU A 246 17.38 2.11 -12.12
N VAL A 247 18.17 1.04 -11.94
CA VAL A 247 17.83 -0.06 -11.03
C VAL A 247 17.68 0.41 -9.58
N VAL A 248 18.54 1.32 -9.11
CA VAL A 248 18.46 1.86 -7.74
C VAL A 248 17.19 2.68 -7.54
N ILE A 249 16.78 3.51 -8.49
CA ILE A 249 15.55 4.30 -8.39
C ILE A 249 14.34 3.37 -8.40
N GLU A 250 14.31 2.42 -9.33
CA GLU A 250 13.25 1.41 -9.41
C GLU A 250 13.14 0.61 -8.10
N ALA A 251 14.27 0.12 -7.57
CA ALA A 251 14.30 -0.60 -6.30
C ALA A 251 13.84 0.25 -5.10
N LEU A 252 14.07 1.57 -5.12
CA LEU A 252 13.57 2.47 -4.07
C LEU A 252 12.05 2.63 -4.13
N HIS A 253 11.47 2.74 -5.33
CA HIS A 253 10.01 2.84 -5.50
C HIS A 253 9.32 1.51 -5.23
N ASN A 254 9.94 0.42 -5.63
CA ASN A 254 9.48 -0.95 -5.42
C ASN A 254 9.77 -1.48 -4.00
N LYS A 255 10.46 -0.70 -3.15
CA LYS A 255 10.94 -1.12 -1.83
C LYS A 255 11.79 -2.39 -1.84
N ASP A 256 12.49 -2.66 -2.94
CA ASP A 256 13.55 -3.67 -3.00
C ASP A 256 14.90 -3.13 -2.52
N LEU A 257 14.98 -1.81 -2.34
CA LEU A 257 16.04 -1.10 -1.65
C LEU A 257 15.41 -0.10 -0.67
N TYR A 258 15.77 -0.19 0.61
CA TYR A 258 15.33 0.79 1.60
C TYR A 258 16.38 0.94 2.72
N PHE A 259 16.19 1.97 3.53
CA PHE A 259 17.19 2.42 4.49
C PHE A 259 16.60 2.67 5.88
N TRP A 260 17.46 2.51 6.86
CA TRP A 260 17.26 3.06 8.20
C TRP A 260 18.50 3.83 8.63
N PHE A 261 18.34 4.88 9.43
CA PHE A 261 19.47 5.67 9.93
C PHE A 261 19.29 6.03 11.40
N ASP A 262 20.36 5.91 12.20
CA ASP A 262 20.40 6.41 13.58
C ASP A 262 20.68 7.92 13.61
N SER A 263 19.84 8.70 12.92
CA SER A 263 20.02 10.14 12.86
C SER A 263 18.75 10.85 12.40
N GLY A 264 18.80 12.19 12.36
CA GLY A 264 17.77 13.01 11.73
C GLY A 264 17.57 12.75 10.23
N LEU A 265 18.34 11.84 9.60
CA LEU A 265 18.05 11.35 8.25
C LEU A 265 16.86 10.39 8.22
N GLN A 266 16.53 9.69 9.31
CA GLN A 266 15.43 8.73 9.33
C GLN A 266 14.11 9.36 8.90
N ARG A 267 13.74 10.50 9.49
CA ARG A 267 12.55 11.25 9.08
C ARG A 267 12.55 11.68 7.61
N LYS A 268 13.72 11.85 7.00
CA LYS A 268 13.80 12.22 5.58
C LYS A 268 13.62 11.03 4.65
N VAL A 269 14.10 9.84 5.02
CA VAL A 269 13.87 8.63 4.22
C VAL A 269 12.46 8.09 4.40
N VAL A 270 11.88 8.20 5.60
CA VAL A 270 10.47 7.91 5.89
C VAL A 270 9.57 8.74 4.96
N LYS A 271 9.70 10.08 4.97
CA LYS A 271 8.98 10.98 4.05
C LYS A 271 9.17 10.74 2.55
N LYS A 272 10.20 9.98 2.16
CA LYS A 272 10.46 9.62 0.77
C LYS A 272 9.90 8.25 0.39
N GLY A 273 9.32 7.51 1.33
CA GLY A 273 8.95 6.10 1.17
C GLY A 273 10.14 5.13 1.23
N TRP A 274 11.37 5.62 1.42
CA TRP A 274 12.60 4.82 1.35
C TRP A 274 12.98 4.15 2.66
N ALA A 275 12.07 4.15 3.64
CA ALA A 275 12.29 3.53 4.95
C ALA A 275 11.48 2.25 5.16
N ASN A 276 10.65 1.84 4.19
CA ASN A 276 9.67 0.77 4.35
C ASN A 276 8.85 0.93 5.66
N ALA A 277 8.41 2.16 5.91
CA ALA A 277 7.66 2.51 7.11
C ALA A 277 6.15 2.46 6.84
N LEU A 278 5.38 2.14 7.88
CA LEU A 278 3.94 2.31 7.89
C LEU A 278 3.62 3.76 8.26
N GLU A 279 3.08 4.50 7.30
CA GLU A 279 2.80 5.94 7.44
C GLU A 279 1.30 6.21 7.24
N PRO A 280 0.43 5.89 8.22
CA PRO A 280 -0.97 6.29 8.15
C PRO A 280 -1.08 7.82 8.10
N THR A 281 -2.01 8.31 7.29
CA THR A 281 -2.29 9.75 7.15
C THR A 281 -3.54 10.10 7.95
N GLU A 282 -3.51 11.23 8.67
CA GLU A 282 -4.67 11.71 9.42
C GLU A 282 -5.89 11.91 8.50
N ASN A 283 -7.07 11.49 8.98
CA ASN A 283 -8.33 11.62 8.25
C ASN A 283 -8.26 10.99 6.85
N SER A 284 -7.62 9.82 6.75
CA SER A 284 -7.49 9.02 5.52
C SER A 284 -7.67 7.56 5.88
N ASP A 285 -8.30 6.80 5.00
CA ASP A 285 -8.20 5.35 5.07
C ASP A 285 -6.75 4.92 4.81
N PHE A 286 -6.40 3.75 5.34
CA PHE A 286 -5.07 3.19 5.29
C PHE A 286 -5.15 1.67 5.21
N LEU A 287 -4.41 1.08 4.27
CA LEU A 287 -4.37 -0.36 4.10
C LEU A 287 -2.94 -0.82 3.86
N ALA A 288 -2.49 -1.81 4.65
CA ALA A 288 -1.33 -2.62 4.30
C ALA A 288 -1.68 -4.09 4.53
N VAL A 289 -1.34 -4.95 3.58
CA VAL A 289 -1.50 -6.40 3.71
C VAL A 289 -0.10 -7.01 3.71
N ASN A 290 0.39 -7.39 4.89
CA ASN A 290 1.70 -8.01 5.04
C ASN A 290 1.54 -9.51 5.27
N ILE A 291 2.38 -10.31 4.62
CA ILE A 291 2.41 -11.76 4.79
C ILE A 291 3.80 -12.16 5.26
N ALA A 292 3.88 -13.14 6.14
CA ALA A 292 5.12 -13.80 6.49
C ALA A 292 5.03 -15.28 6.12
N ASN A 293 6.01 -15.78 5.39
CA ASN A 293 6.16 -17.20 5.12
C ASN A 293 6.96 -17.87 6.23
N LEU A 294 6.29 -18.63 7.08
CA LEU A 294 6.86 -19.28 8.24
C LEU A 294 6.84 -20.80 8.07
N GLY A 295 7.78 -21.31 7.27
CA GLY A 295 8.04 -22.75 7.15
C GLY A 295 7.73 -23.37 5.79
N SER A 296 7.58 -22.56 4.73
CA SER A 296 7.21 -23.03 3.38
C SER A 296 8.36 -22.99 2.38
N LYS A 297 9.61 -22.80 2.84
CA LYS A 297 10.78 -22.56 1.97
C LYS A 297 10.47 -21.39 1.02
N LYS A 298 10.90 -21.45 -0.26
CA LYS A 298 10.81 -20.39 -1.25
C LYS A 298 9.45 -20.35 -1.96
N ALA A 299 8.37 -20.70 -1.25
CA ALA A 299 7.04 -20.82 -1.82
C ALA A 299 6.46 -19.50 -2.32
N ASP A 300 6.92 -18.35 -1.82
CA ASP A 300 6.40 -17.04 -2.25
C ASP A 300 6.66 -16.75 -3.74
N ARG A 301 7.63 -17.43 -4.35
CA ARG A 301 7.87 -17.41 -5.80
C ARG A 301 6.70 -17.94 -6.62
N TYR A 302 5.81 -18.74 -6.01
CA TYR A 302 4.76 -19.47 -6.73
C TYR A 302 3.35 -19.07 -6.33
N ILE A 303 3.14 -18.39 -5.20
CA ILE A 303 1.79 -18.03 -4.73
C ILE A 303 1.27 -16.77 -5.42
N TYR A 304 -0.03 -16.75 -5.69
CA TYR A 304 -0.74 -15.58 -6.19
C TYR A 304 -1.60 -14.98 -5.07
N LYS A 305 -1.61 -13.66 -4.99
CA LYS A 305 -2.29 -12.89 -3.93
C LYS A 305 -3.14 -11.81 -4.57
N GLU A 306 -4.40 -11.77 -4.17
CA GLU A 306 -5.38 -10.78 -4.60
C GLU A 306 -6.00 -10.13 -3.36
N VAL A 307 -6.15 -8.80 -3.36
CA VAL A 307 -6.79 -8.04 -2.28
C VAL A 307 -8.00 -7.33 -2.87
N TYR A 308 -9.18 -7.58 -2.32
CA TYR A 308 -10.41 -6.89 -2.66
C TYR A 308 -10.80 -6.01 -1.48
N HIS A 309 -10.83 -4.70 -1.66
CA HIS A 309 -11.11 -3.73 -0.62
C HIS A 309 -12.35 -2.93 -1.01
N TYR A 310 -13.45 -3.22 -0.34
CA TYR A 310 -14.74 -2.60 -0.54
C TYR A 310 -14.99 -1.54 0.52
N VAL A 311 -15.30 -0.31 0.09
CA VAL A 311 -15.52 0.85 0.95
C VAL A 311 -16.94 1.32 0.73
N ASN A 312 -17.80 1.10 1.73
CA ASN A 312 -19.19 1.54 1.72
C ASN A 312 -19.35 2.86 2.49
N ILE A 313 -19.52 3.96 1.75
CA ILE A 313 -19.73 5.31 2.28
C ILE A 313 -21.23 5.65 2.38
N THR A 314 -22.13 4.73 2.00
CA THR A 314 -23.58 4.96 2.09
C THR A 314 -24.10 4.95 3.54
N LYS A 315 -23.29 4.45 4.47
CA LYS A 315 -23.60 4.33 5.89
C LYS A 315 -23.23 5.59 6.68
N GLU A 316 -23.78 5.74 7.88
CA GLU A 316 -23.43 6.84 8.79
C GLU A 316 -21.91 6.85 9.07
N LEU A 317 -21.38 5.70 9.46
CA LEU A 317 -19.93 5.45 9.51
C LEU A 317 -19.53 4.61 8.30
N PRO A 318 -18.49 4.98 7.53
CA PRO A 318 -17.98 4.13 6.47
C PRO A 318 -17.75 2.71 6.95
N GLU A 319 -18.30 1.73 6.23
CA GLU A 319 -18.11 0.31 6.47
C GLU A 319 -17.19 -0.26 5.40
N ILE A 320 -16.13 -0.94 5.83
CA ILE A 320 -15.07 -1.43 4.96
C ILE A 320 -15.04 -2.94 5.07
N THR A 321 -14.96 -3.62 3.94
CA THR A 321 -14.72 -5.06 3.85
C THR A 321 -13.46 -5.32 3.03
N THR A 322 -12.46 -5.96 3.63
CA THR A 322 -11.23 -6.36 2.93
C THR A 322 -11.17 -7.89 2.84
N GLU A 323 -11.16 -8.42 1.63
CA GLU A 323 -10.95 -9.84 1.34
C GLU A 323 -9.56 -10.06 0.74
N ILE A 324 -8.81 -11.01 1.29
CA ILE A 324 -7.51 -11.43 0.76
C ILE A 324 -7.63 -12.86 0.27
N VAL A 325 -7.39 -13.06 -1.02
CA VAL A 325 -7.37 -14.37 -1.66
C VAL A 325 -5.92 -14.79 -1.89
N ILE A 326 -5.54 -15.94 -1.35
CA ILE A 326 -4.22 -16.54 -1.55
C ILE A 326 -4.40 -17.85 -2.28
N ARG A 327 -3.71 -17.99 -3.41
CA ARG A 327 -3.77 -19.18 -4.26
C ARG A 327 -2.38 -19.78 -4.43
N TYR A 328 -2.29 -21.07 -4.11
CA TYR A 328 -1.08 -21.84 -4.36
C TYR A 328 -1.30 -22.75 -5.57
N PRO A 329 -0.61 -22.52 -6.71
CA PRO A 329 -0.67 -23.45 -7.84
C PRO A 329 -0.23 -24.88 -7.45
N GLY A 330 -0.81 -25.88 -8.12
CA GLY A 330 -0.88 -27.28 -7.67
C GLY A 330 0.38 -28.13 -7.71
N PHE A 331 1.53 -27.64 -7.26
CA PHE A 331 2.74 -28.45 -7.17
C PHE A 331 3.65 -28.05 -6.02
N LYS A 332 4.17 -29.06 -5.31
CA LYS A 332 5.37 -28.94 -4.47
C LYS A 332 6.60 -29.16 -5.33
N ASN A 333 7.71 -28.54 -4.97
CA ASN A 333 8.99 -28.74 -5.64
C ASN A 333 10.14 -28.66 -4.63
N THR A 334 11.38 -28.83 -5.10
CA THR A 334 12.58 -28.76 -4.25
C THR A 334 12.64 -27.48 -3.40
N TYR A 335 12.04 -26.40 -3.89
CA TYR A 335 12.07 -25.07 -3.31
C TYR A 335 10.78 -24.68 -2.56
N ALA A 336 9.70 -25.47 -2.60
CA ALA A 336 8.41 -25.09 -2.03
C ALA A 336 7.61 -26.29 -1.49
N ASP A 337 7.12 -26.16 -0.25
CA ASP A 337 6.22 -27.11 0.43
C ASP A 337 4.83 -26.49 0.64
N ASP A 338 3.92 -27.15 1.38
CA ASP A 338 2.64 -26.54 1.76
C ASP A 338 2.86 -25.19 2.45
N TYR A 339 2.01 -24.21 2.14
CA TYR A 339 2.22 -22.85 2.59
C TYR A 339 1.76 -22.67 4.03
N LYS A 340 2.71 -22.44 4.92
CA LYS A 340 2.55 -21.99 6.29
C LYS A 340 2.97 -20.54 6.38
N GLY A 341 2.07 -19.68 6.83
CA GLY A 341 2.37 -18.27 6.97
C GLY A 341 1.47 -17.56 7.96
N TYR A 342 1.68 -16.26 8.03
CA TYR A 342 0.89 -15.37 8.87
C TYR A 342 0.56 -14.11 8.08
N LEU A 343 -0.71 -13.73 8.04
CA LEU A 343 -1.18 -12.48 7.47
C LEU A 343 -1.28 -11.45 8.59
N GLN A 344 -0.85 -10.23 8.29
CA GLN A 344 -1.03 -9.03 9.11
C GLN A 344 -1.76 -8.00 8.26
N LEU A 345 -3.04 -7.80 8.53
CA LEU A 345 -3.84 -6.73 7.96
C LEU A 345 -3.63 -5.48 8.81
N VAL A 346 -3.09 -4.41 8.23
CA VAL A 346 -2.88 -3.14 8.90
C VAL A 346 -3.93 -2.13 8.43
N ILE A 347 -4.64 -1.55 9.39
CA ILE A 347 -5.76 -0.61 9.19
C ILE A 347 -5.58 0.63 10.08
N PRO A 348 -6.37 1.71 9.90
CA PRO A 348 -6.28 2.90 10.74
C PRO A 348 -6.46 2.58 12.23
N GLY A 349 -5.73 3.28 13.10
CA GLY A 349 -5.80 3.06 14.55
C GLY A 349 -7.18 3.35 15.13
N GLU A 350 -7.88 4.32 14.54
CA GLU A 350 -9.24 4.71 14.93
C GLU A 350 -10.33 3.77 14.39
N ALA A 351 -9.98 2.80 13.53
CA ALA A 351 -10.94 1.85 12.99
C ALA A 351 -11.56 0.98 14.08
N ASN A 352 -12.87 0.72 13.96
CA ASN A 352 -13.58 -0.20 14.85
C ASN A 352 -13.81 -1.52 14.14
N VAL A 353 -13.12 -2.57 14.60
CA VAL A 353 -13.16 -3.90 13.97
C VAL A 353 -14.43 -4.61 14.40
N ASN A 354 -15.25 -5.01 13.43
CA ASN A 354 -16.49 -5.72 13.69
C ASN A 354 -16.20 -7.23 13.73
N THR A 355 -15.77 -7.74 14.87
CA THR A 355 -15.51 -9.18 15.03
C THR A 355 -16.06 -9.72 16.34
N ASP A 356 -17.06 -10.60 16.23
CA ASP A 356 -17.51 -11.53 17.29
C ASP A 356 -16.44 -12.61 17.62
N LEU A 357 -15.39 -12.70 16.81
CA LEU A 357 -14.30 -13.66 16.96
C LEU A 357 -12.95 -12.93 16.92
N MET A 358 -12.27 -12.92 18.07
CA MET A 358 -10.80 -12.80 18.23
C MET A 358 -10.19 -11.42 18.57
N ASP A 359 -10.62 -10.87 19.71
CA ASP A 359 -9.93 -9.77 20.44
C ASP A 359 -8.43 -10.06 20.69
N SER A 360 -8.04 -11.34 20.78
CA SER A 360 -6.64 -11.76 21.01
C SER A 360 -5.70 -11.63 19.81
N ARG A 361 -6.20 -11.29 18.62
CA ARG A 361 -5.40 -11.20 17.37
C ARG A 361 -5.23 -9.77 16.86
N VAL A 362 -5.76 -8.78 17.58
CA VAL A 362 -5.65 -7.37 17.25
C VAL A 362 -4.55 -6.73 18.09
N THR A 363 -3.56 -6.13 17.45
CA THR A 363 -2.52 -5.32 18.11
C THR A 363 -2.76 -3.84 17.79
N ASP A 364 -2.95 -3.01 18.81
CA ASP A 364 -3.16 -1.57 18.67
C ASP A 364 -1.85 -0.81 18.95
N SER A 365 -1.35 -0.10 17.94
CA SER A 365 -0.15 0.74 18.03
C SER A 365 -0.48 2.23 18.17
N GLY A 366 -1.76 2.57 18.37
CA GLY A 366 -2.30 3.93 18.41
C GLY A 366 -2.52 4.53 17.03
N SER A 367 -1.47 4.60 16.20
CA SER A 367 -1.57 5.16 14.84
C SER A 367 -2.21 4.20 13.82
N PHE A 368 -2.04 2.90 14.03
CA PHE A 368 -2.62 1.83 13.23
C PHE A 368 -2.94 0.61 14.12
N LYS A 369 -3.83 -0.24 13.63
CA LYS A 369 -4.12 -1.56 14.20
C LYS A 369 -3.64 -2.65 13.25
N ILE A 370 -3.15 -3.76 13.81
CA ILE A 370 -2.77 -4.96 13.07
C ILE A 370 -3.72 -6.09 13.47
N ILE A 371 -4.40 -6.69 12.51
CA ILE A 371 -5.20 -7.91 12.67
C ILE A 371 -4.39 -9.07 12.08
N GLY A 372 -4.06 -10.05 12.90
CA GLY A 372 -3.19 -11.15 12.49
C GLY A 372 -3.90 -12.49 12.33
N GLU A 373 -3.61 -13.25 11.27
CA GLU A 373 -4.24 -14.55 10.99
C GLU A 373 -3.23 -15.59 10.47
N GLN A 374 -3.32 -16.83 10.95
CA GLN A 374 -2.49 -17.91 10.42
C GLN A 374 -3.00 -18.38 9.06
N ILE A 375 -2.06 -18.65 8.16
CA ILE A 375 -2.32 -19.24 6.84
C ILE A 375 -1.74 -20.65 6.85
N ILE A 376 -2.59 -21.66 6.68
CA ILE A 376 -2.18 -23.04 6.39
C ILE A 376 -2.87 -23.44 5.10
N LEU A 377 -2.10 -23.53 4.02
CA LEU A 377 -2.61 -23.66 2.67
C LEU A 377 -1.85 -24.76 1.92
N PRO A 378 -2.46 -25.95 1.74
CA PRO A 378 -1.86 -27.01 0.94
C PRO A 378 -1.59 -26.59 -0.51
N ALA A 379 -0.55 -27.16 -1.13
CA ALA A 379 -0.28 -26.93 -2.55
C ALA A 379 -1.51 -27.31 -3.42
N GLY A 380 -1.88 -26.43 -4.36
CA GLY A 380 -3.05 -26.61 -5.22
C GLY A 380 -4.38 -26.12 -4.64
N SER A 381 -4.35 -25.54 -3.44
CA SER A 381 -5.54 -24.97 -2.80
C SER A 381 -5.57 -23.44 -2.88
N LYS A 382 -6.71 -22.88 -2.46
CA LYS A 382 -6.90 -21.44 -2.26
C LYS A 382 -7.52 -21.21 -0.89
N THR A 383 -7.25 -20.06 -0.29
CA THR A 383 -7.95 -19.57 0.89
C THR A 383 -8.40 -18.13 0.67
N THR A 384 -9.47 -17.73 1.37
CA THR A 384 -10.00 -16.37 1.38
C THR A 384 -10.16 -15.95 2.83
N LEU A 385 -9.57 -14.82 3.19
CA LEU A 385 -9.67 -14.20 4.52
C LEU A 385 -10.42 -12.88 4.37
N ALA A 386 -11.51 -12.68 5.12
CA ALA A 386 -12.35 -11.50 5.01
C ALA A 386 -12.43 -10.77 6.36
N TYR A 387 -12.29 -9.44 6.31
CA TYR A 387 -12.27 -8.57 7.48
C TYR A 387 -13.22 -7.40 7.27
N THR A 388 -14.07 -7.13 8.26
CA THR A 388 -14.99 -5.99 8.24
C THR A 388 -14.71 -5.06 9.41
N TYR A 389 -14.65 -3.77 9.13
CA TYR A 389 -14.45 -2.72 10.13
C TYR A 389 -15.14 -1.43 9.71
N THR A 390 -15.36 -0.52 10.66
CA THR A 390 -15.86 0.83 10.37
C THR A 390 -14.79 1.88 10.62
N LEU A 391 -14.84 2.96 9.86
CA LEU A 391 -14.00 4.14 10.07
C LEU A 391 -14.83 5.28 10.67
N PRO A 392 -14.22 6.16 11.48
CA PRO A 392 -14.92 7.35 11.94
C PRO A 392 -15.18 8.32 10.79
N ARG A 393 -16.26 9.12 10.93
CA ARG A 393 -16.79 9.97 9.84
C ARG A 393 -15.77 10.98 9.29
N ASN A 394 -14.82 11.42 10.11
CA ASN A 394 -13.74 12.34 9.73
C ASN A 394 -12.81 11.79 8.63
N HIS A 395 -12.83 10.48 8.35
CA HIS A 395 -12.16 9.89 7.18
C HIS A 395 -12.81 10.29 5.84
N LEU A 396 -14.00 10.91 5.88
CA LEU A 396 -14.63 11.61 4.78
C LEU A 396 -14.51 13.12 5.02
N ASN A 397 -13.51 13.75 4.42
CA ASN A 397 -13.23 15.16 4.64
C ASN A 397 -13.98 16.03 3.64
N VAL A 398 -15.07 16.71 4.04
CA VAL A 398 -15.78 17.73 3.22
C VAL A 398 -16.03 17.23 1.78
N ASP A 399 -16.61 16.04 1.66
CA ASP A 399 -16.88 15.33 0.40
C ASP A 399 -15.67 14.68 -0.30
N GLU A 400 -14.53 14.47 0.36
CA GLU A 400 -13.38 13.73 -0.18
C GLU A 400 -13.14 12.41 0.58
N TYR A 401 -12.85 11.33 -0.15
CA TYR A 401 -12.31 10.08 0.40
C TYR A 401 -10.87 9.88 -0.08
N ARG A 402 -9.99 9.49 0.83
CA ARG A 402 -8.57 9.23 0.57
C ARG A 402 -8.18 7.88 1.14
N LEU A 403 -7.40 7.12 0.39
CA LEU A 403 -6.85 5.82 0.77
C LEU A 403 -5.34 5.80 0.52
N ARG A 404 -4.58 5.54 1.57
CA ARG A 404 -3.15 5.23 1.44
C ARG A 404 -2.93 3.72 1.51
N LEU A 405 -2.48 3.15 0.41
CA LEU A 405 -2.19 1.73 0.25
C LEU A 405 -0.68 1.50 0.28
N ILE A 406 -0.23 0.67 1.23
CA ILE A 406 1.18 0.37 1.42
C ILE A 406 1.54 -0.98 0.79
N ARG A 407 2.53 -0.97 -0.10
CA ARG A 407 3.16 -2.18 -0.61
C ARG A 407 4.05 -2.80 0.46
N GLN A 408 3.93 -4.11 0.62
CA GLN A 408 4.90 -4.93 1.33
C GLN A 408 6.15 -5.12 0.45
N SER A 409 7.33 -4.78 1.00
CA SER A 409 8.61 -5.05 0.35
C SER A 409 8.76 -6.52 -0.05
N GLY A 410 9.29 -6.78 -1.26
CA GLY A 410 9.56 -8.14 -1.73
C GLY A 410 8.33 -8.95 -2.15
N ASP A 411 7.14 -8.34 -2.07
CA ASP A 411 5.87 -8.99 -2.35
C ASP A 411 5.16 -8.35 -3.56
N GLU A 412 4.34 -9.16 -4.24
CA GLU A 412 3.50 -8.77 -5.38
C GLU A 412 2.06 -9.21 -5.12
N LYS A 413 1.11 -8.26 -5.21
CA LYS A 413 -0.32 -8.51 -5.05
C LYS A 413 -1.10 -7.71 -6.09
N TYR A 414 -2.15 -8.32 -6.66
CA TYR A 414 -3.16 -7.56 -7.38
C TYR A 414 -4.17 -6.99 -6.38
N VAL A 415 -4.58 -5.74 -6.59
CA VAL A 415 -5.50 -5.04 -5.69
C VAL A 415 -6.71 -4.55 -6.47
N TRP A 416 -7.89 -4.75 -5.91
CA TRP A 416 -9.16 -4.24 -6.40
C TRP A 416 -9.77 -3.39 -5.30
N ILE A 417 -9.86 -2.08 -5.51
CA ILE A 417 -10.51 -1.15 -4.60
C ILE A 417 -11.83 -0.76 -5.22
N THR A 418 -12.92 -0.89 -4.47
CA THR A 418 -14.24 -0.42 -4.88
C THR A 418 -14.79 0.49 -3.81
N VAL A 419 -15.19 1.69 -4.21
CA VAL A 419 -15.84 2.66 -3.33
C VAL A 419 -17.28 2.87 -3.80
N GLU A 420 -18.23 2.73 -2.87
CA GLU A 420 -19.65 3.00 -3.08
C GLU A 420 -20.07 4.21 -2.24
N ALA A 421 -20.63 5.22 -2.89
CA ALA A 421 -21.22 6.40 -2.27
C ALA A 421 -22.77 6.32 -2.29
N PRO A 422 -23.47 7.12 -1.48
CA PRO A 422 -24.93 7.27 -1.56
C PRO A 422 -25.42 7.49 -3.00
N ALA A 423 -26.61 7.00 -3.33
CA ALA A 423 -27.17 7.09 -4.69
C ALA A 423 -27.36 8.54 -5.17
N ASP A 424 -27.57 9.48 -4.26
CA ASP A 424 -27.70 10.93 -4.51
C ASP A 424 -26.35 11.66 -4.59
N ARG A 425 -25.24 10.92 -4.78
CA ARG A 425 -23.88 11.46 -4.92
C ARG A 425 -23.19 10.93 -6.16
N LEU A 426 -22.47 11.80 -6.85
CA LEU A 426 -21.59 11.44 -7.96
C LEU A 426 -20.14 11.33 -7.49
N ILE A 427 -19.40 10.36 -8.01
CA ILE A 427 -17.97 10.21 -7.74
C ILE A 427 -17.16 10.75 -8.93
N LYS A 428 -16.16 11.58 -8.61
CA LYS A 428 -15.13 12.03 -9.55
C LYS A 428 -13.74 11.76 -9.02
N SER A 429 -12.88 11.18 -9.86
CA SER A 429 -11.49 10.89 -9.53
C SER A 429 -10.62 10.83 -10.79
N ASP A 430 -9.34 11.16 -10.64
CA ASP A 430 -8.29 10.87 -11.63
C ASP A 430 -7.62 9.50 -11.37
N ASP A 431 -7.76 8.96 -10.14
CA ASP A 431 -7.14 7.71 -9.69
C ASP A 431 -8.05 6.48 -9.91
N PHE A 432 -9.37 6.67 -9.93
CA PHE A 432 -10.36 5.60 -10.08
C PHE A 432 -11.13 5.68 -11.40
N GLU A 433 -11.54 4.54 -11.94
CA GLU A 433 -12.61 4.47 -12.93
C GLU A 433 -13.95 4.73 -12.23
N THR A 434 -14.61 5.85 -12.55
CA THR A 434 -15.88 6.23 -11.91
C THR A 434 -17.08 5.88 -12.77
N ARG A 435 -18.17 5.49 -12.11
CA ARG A 435 -19.48 5.13 -12.66
C ARG A 435 -20.54 5.64 -11.69
N GLU A 436 -21.14 6.78 -11.99
CA GLU A 436 -22.15 7.43 -11.14
C GLU A 436 -21.67 7.57 -9.68
N ASN A 437 -22.27 6.83 -8.75
CA ASN A 437 -21.94 6.81 -7.32
C ASN A 437 -20.93 5.72 -6.93
N ARG A 438 -20.21 5.13 -7.89
CA ARG A 438 -19.24 4.05 -7.68
C ARG A 438 -17.88 4.39 -8.32
N ALA A 439 -16.81 3.91 -7.70
CA ALA A 439 -15.45 4.04 -8.19
C ALA A 439 -14.69 2.73 -8.05
N ILE A 440 -13.91 2.37 -9.07
CA ILE A 440 -13.17 1.12 -9.13
C ILE A 440 -11.71 1.41 -9.50
N PHE A 441 -10.78 0.85 -8.74
CA PHE A 441 -9.35 0.79 -9.06
C PHE A 441 -8.92 -0.68 -9.08
N ALA A 442 -8.17 -1.10 -10.09
CA ALA A 442 -7.67 -2.46 -10.21
C ALA A 442 -6.30 -2.49 -10.87
N ASP A 443 -5.25 -2.86 -10.13
CA ASP A 443 -3.89 -2.93 -10.66
C ASP A 443 -2.97 -3.86 -9.84
N LEU A 444 -1.79 -4.14 -10.36
CA LEU A 444 -0.68 -4.75 -9.62
C LEU A 444 -0.06 -3.71 -8.68
N LEU A 445 0.04 -4.02 -7.39
CA LEU A 445 0.64 -3.11 -6.40
C LEU A 445 2.17 -3.16 -6.47
N THR A 446 2.76 -2.33 -7.34
CA THR A 446 4.23 -2.23 -7.52
C THR A 446 4.90 -1.21 -6.61
N ASN A 447 4.16 -0.26 -6.05
CA ASN A 447 4.67 0.76 -5.13
C ASN A 447 3.56 1.19 -4.17
N ASP A 448 3.88 2.00 -3.17
CA ASP A 448 2.85 2.64 -2.34
C ASP A 448 1.97 3.55 -3.20
N LEU A 449 0.67 3.57 -2.93
CA LEU A 449 -0.31 4.36 -3.66
C LEU A 449 -1.08 5.26 -2.69
N ASP A 450 -1.27 6.52 -3.08
CA ASP A 450 -2.19 7.44 -2.43
C ASP A 450 -3.32 7.70 -3.42
N LEU A 451 -4.50 7.15 -3.16
CA LEU A 451 -5.68 7.24 -4.02
C LEU A 451 -6.69 8.21 -3.41
N SER A 452 -7.38 8.97 -4.25
CA SER A 452 -8.36 9.95 -3.82
C SER A 452 -9.58 10.03 -4.73
N LEU A 453 -10.72 10.40 -4.16
CA LEU A 453 -11.93 10.71 -4.92
C LEU A 453 -12.73 11.81 -4.25
N ASN A 454 -13.51 12.53 -5.05
CA ASN A 454 -14.42 13.56 -4.60
C ASN A 454 -15.87 13.10 -4.83
N LEU A 455 -16.70 13.32 -3.82
CA LEU A 455 -18.14 13.18 -3.85
C LEU A 455 -18.72 14.54 -4.28
N LEU A 456 -19.53 14.53 -5.32
CA LEU A 456 -20.22 15.71 -5.81
C LEU A 456 -21.72 15.50 -5.58
N PRO A 457 -22.51 16.58 -5.45
CA PRO A 457 -23.96 16.47 -5.52
C PRO A 457 -24.37 15.80 -6.83
N ASP A 458 -25.41 14.97 -6.77
CA ASP A 458 -26.02 14.48 -8.00
C ASP A 458 -26.65 15.64 -8.79
N THR A 459 -26.57 15.55 -10.11
CA THR A 459 -27.13 16.50 -11.07
C THR A 459 -28.10 15.83 -12.05
N ALA A 460 -28.26 14.51 -11.98
CA ALA A 460 -29.25 13.78 -12.75
C ALA A 460 -30.66 14.08 -12.24
N SER A 461 -31.63 14.10 -13.14
CA SER A 461 -33.04 14.20 -12.75
C SER A 461 -33.58 12.81 -12.39
N PRO A 462 -34.41 12.70 -11.34
CA PRO A 462 -35.07 11.44 -11.03
C PRO A 462 -36.00 11.01 -12.18
N TYR A 463 -36.11 9.71 -12.39
CA TYR A 463 -37.02 9.11 -13.35
C TYR A 463 -37.56 7.75 -12.88
N PRO A 464 -38.81 7.43 -13.23
CA PRO A 464 -39.39 6.14 -12.92
C PRO A 464 -38.74 5.04 -13.78
N ILE A 465 -38.33 3.95 -13.14
CA ILE A 465 -37.86 2.71 -13.76
C ILE A 465 -39.05 1.81 -14.10
N GLU A 466 -40.01 1.71 -13.19
CA GLU A 466 -41.14 0.80 -13.27
C GLU A 466 -42.36 1.37 -12.55
N GLN A 467 -43.55 1.03 -13.04
CA GLN A 467 -44.82 1.35 -12.41
C GLN A 467 -45.79 0.18 -12.56
N VAL A 468 -46.42 -0.21 -11.47
CA VAL A 468 -47.27 -1.41 -11.41
C VAL A 468 -48.52 -1.12 -10.57
N PHE A 469 -49.63 -1.76 -10.93
CA PHE A 469 -50.75 -1.88 -10.01
C PHE A 469 -50.42 -2.99 -9.01
N ASP A 470 -50.37 -2.66 -7.72
CA ASP A 470 -50.27 -3.66 -6.65
C ASP A 470 -51.63 -4.31 -6.41
N ASN A 471 -52.68 -3.50 -6.48
CA ASN A 471 -54.08 -3.90 -6.50
C ASN A 471 -54.93 -2.85 -7.23
N VAL A 472 -56.25 -3.03 -7.32
CA VAL A 472 -57.14 -2.10 -8.05
C VAL A 472 -57.11 -0.65 -7.50
N ASN A 473 -56.76 -0.48 -6.23
CA ASN A 473 -56.72 0.80 -5.54
C ASN A 473 -55.30 1.28 -5.24
N THR A 474 -54.26 0.61 -5.74
CA THR A 474 -52.88 0.96 -5.40
C THR A 474 -51.95 0.84 -6.60
N ILE A 475 -51.15 1.87 -6.85
CA ILE A 475 -50.04 1.85 -7.81
C ILE A 475 -48.73 2.08 -7.08
N SER A 476 -47.71 1.28 -7.37
CA SER A 476 -46.32 1.53 -6.97
C SER A 476 -45.50 2.06 -8.14
N ILE A 477 -44.68 3.07 -7.89
CA ILE A 477 -43.69 3.65 -8.82
C ILE A 477 -42.30 3.45 -8.23
N TYR A 478 -41.43 2.77 -8.96
CA TYR A 478 -40.03 2.53 -8.62
C TYR A 478 -39.16 3.55 -9.34
N TRP A 479 -38.28 4.22 -8.59
CA TRP A 479 -37.42 5.30 -9.08
C TRP A 479 -35.98 4.82 -9.24
N ASN A 480 -35.20 5.49 -10.10
CA ASN A 480 -33.77 5.23 -10.27
C ASN A 480 -32.91 5.65 -9.08
N GLU A 481 -33.47 6.46 -8.18
CA GLU A 481 -32.76 7.08 -7.07
C GLU A 481 -33.73 7.47 -5.94
N PRO A 482 -33.24 7.87 -4.76
CA PRO A 482 -34.08 8.31 -3.67
C PRO A 482 -34.88 9.58 -3.97
N ILE A 483 -36.18 9.57 -3.67
CA ILE A 483 -37.08 10.71 -3.86
C ILE A 483 -37.24 11.52 -2.58
N ASP A 484 -37.23 12.84 -2.71
CA ASP A 484 -37.50 13.75 -1.60
C ASP A 484 -38.91 13.51 -1.04
N GLN A 485 -38.99 13.26 0.26
CA GLN A 485 -40.25 12.90 0.91
C GLN A 485 -41.31 13.99 0.79
N ALA A 486 -40.94 15.27 0.76
CA ALA A 486 -41.92 16.36 0.69
C ALA A 486 -42.62 16.40 -0.68
N THR A 487 -41.87 16.29 -1.77
CA THR A 487 -42.43 16.26 -3.12
C THR A 487 -43.03 14.90 -3.49
N GLY A 488 -42.43 13.81 -3.01
CA GLY A 488 -42.88 12.44 -3.25
C GLY A 488 -44.17 12.06 -2.54
N ASN A 489 -44.44 12.62 -1.36
CA ASN A 489 -45.66 12.35 -0.57
C ASN A 489 -46.83 13.30 -0.90
N ASP A 490 -46.65 14.28 -1.79
CA ASP A 490 -47.73 15.18 -2.18
C ASP A 490 -48.59 14.54 -3.28
N ALA A 491 -49.78 14.07 -2.91
CA ALA A 491 -50.72 13.44 -3.85
C ALA A 491 -51.08 14.35 -5.05
N LEU A 492 -50.98 15.69 -4.91
CA LEU A 492 -51.27 16.64 -6.01
C LEU A 492 -50.22 16.62 -7.13
N ASN A 493 -49.05 16.05 -6.85
CA ASN A 493 -47.97 15.86 -7.81
C ASN A 493 -48.23 14.67 -8.75
N TYR A 494 -49.28 13.88 -8.52
CA TYR A 494 -49.66 12.75 -9.34
C TYR A 494 -51.07 12.96 -9.91
N VAL A 495 -51.20 13.01 -11.24
CA VAL A 495 -52.51 13.06 -11.91
C VAL A 495 -52.63 11.85 -12.81
N ILE A 496 -53.67 11.04 -12.61
CA ILE A 496 -53.91 9.82 -13.37
C ILE A 496 -55.07 10.07 -14.32
N THR A 497 -54.85 9.79 -15.60
CA THR A 497 -55.87 9.91 -16.65
C THR A 497 -56.00 8.59 -17.38
N ASP A 498 -57.23 8.06 -17.44
CA ASP A 498 -57.55 6.92 -18.29
C ASP A 498 -57.32 7.30 -19.77
N THR A 499 -56.59 6.45 -20.50
CA THR A 499 -56.27 6.69 -21.91
C THR A 499 -57.44 6.37 -22.85
N ASN A 500 -58.47 5.67 -22.36
CA ASN A 500 -59.67 5.32 -23.11
C ASN A 500 -60.72 6.44 -23.06
N GLN A 501 -60.57 7.44 -23.92
CA GLN A 501 -61.43 8.64 -23.93
C GLN A 501 -62.71 8.52 -24.77
N THR A 502 -62.95 7.37 -25.41
CA THR A 502 -63.98 7.25 -26.47
C THR A 502 -65.24 6.50 -26.03
N ASN A 503 -65.21 5.80 -24.89
CA ASN A 503 -66.34 5.06 -24.37
C ASN A 503 -66.54 5.32 -22.87
N SER A 504 -67.42 6.26 -22.55
CA SER A 504 -67.74 6.65 -21.17
C SER A 504 -68.27 5.51 -20.28
N ALA A 505 -68.63 4.35 -20.84
CA ALA A 505 -69.05 3.19 -20.05
C ALA A 505 -67.87 2.40 -19.45
N ILE A 506 -66.66 2.65 -19.91
CA ILE A 506 -65.42 2.01 -19.46
C ILE A 506 -64.29 3.03 -19.20
N THR A 507 -64.59 4.34 -19.29
CA THR A 507 -63.66 5.40 -18.91
C THR A 507 -63.73 5.61 -17.40
N ASP A 508 -62.61 5.49 -16.71
CA ASP A 508 -62.49 5.70 -15.27
C ASP A 508 -62.10 7.15 -14.95
N GLU A 509 -62.72 7.72 -13.90
CA GLU A 509 -62.30 8.99 -13.28
C GLU A 509 -61.41 8.68 -12.07
N VAL A 510 -60.10 8.70 -12.27
CA VAL A 510 -59.14 8.27 -11.24
C VAL A 510 -58.65 9.45 -10.40
N ASN A 511 -58.75 9.32 -9.09
CA ASN A 511 -58.20 10.30 -8.14
C ASN A 511 -57.11 9.64 -7.28
N VAL A 512 -55.97 10.33 -7.13
CA VAL A 512 -54.94 9.95 -6.15
C VAL A 512 -55.34 10.51 -4.80
N THR A 513 -55.70 9.64 -3.86
CA THR A 513 -56.18 10.05 -2.53
C THR A 513 -55.04 10.22 -1.54
N TYR A 514 -53.96 9.47 -1.73
CA TYR A 514 -52.78 9.50 -0.87
C TYR A 514 -51.53 9.04 -1.63
N ALA A 515 -50.38 9.62 -1.29
CA ALA A 515 -49.08 9.25 -1.84
C ALA A 515 -48.06 9.15 -0.70
N GLU A 516 -47.22 8.12 -0.72
CA GLU A 516 -46.18 7.91 0.28
C GLU A 516 -44.92 7.27 -0.32
N ILE A 517 -43.76 7.79 0.06
CA ILE A 517 -42.45 7.15 -0.13
C ILE A 517 -42.30 6.06 0.93
N VAL A 518 -42.65 4.83 0.57
CA VAL A 518 -42.65 3.65 1.47
C VAL A 518 -41.25 3.02 1.61
N ASP A 519 -40.40 3.24 0.62
CA ASP A 519 -38.95 2.99 0.61
C ASP A 519 -38.30 4.19 -0.11
N ALA A 520 -37.02 4.47 0.13
CA ALA A 520 -36.33 5.65 -0.40
C ALA A 520 -36.56 5.86 -1.91
N SER A 521 -36.68 4.78 -2.69
CA SER A 521 -36.89 4.81 -4.14
C SER A 521 -38.23 4.21 -4.59
N VAL A 522 -39.26 4.16 -3.73
CA VAL A 522 -40.58 3.63 -4.06
C VAL A 522 -41.69 4.56 -3.59
N SER A 523 -42.45 5.11 -4.54
CA SER A 523 -43.71 5.83 -4.25
C SER A 523 -44.88 4.87 -4.34
N LYS A 524 -45.70 4.81 -3.29
CA LYS A 524 -46.99 4.12 -3.27
C LYS A 524 -48.11 5.15 -3.37
N LEU A 525 -48.98 4.97 -4.35
CA LEU A 525 -50.16 5.80 -4.60
C LEU A 525 -51.40 5.01 -4.25
N GLU A 526 -52.21 5.50 -3.31
CA GLU A 526 -53.57 5.01 -3.10
C GLU A 526 -54.51 5.82 -4.01
N ILE A 527 -55.37 5.11 -4.74
CA ILE A 527 -56.20 5.67 -5.79
C ILE A 527 -57.65 5.21 -5.65
N GLU A 528 -58.58 6.04 -6.10
CA GLU A 528 -60.00 5.74 -6.17
C GLU A 528 -60.52 5.95 -7.61
N GLY A 529 -61.59 5.25 -7.96
CA GLY A 529 -62.28 5.43 -9.24
C GLY A 529 -61.81 4.54 -10.39
N VAL A 530 -60.86 3.62 -10.13
CA VAL A 530 -60.43 2.58 -11.07
C VAL A 530 -61.36 1.37 -11.01
N THR A 531 -61.75 0.84 -12.17
CA THR A 531 -62.50 -0.41 -12.31
C THR A 531 -61.58 -1.54 -12.83
N LEU A 532 -61.97 -2.80 -12.62
CA LEU A 532 -61.18 -3.96 -13.09
C LEU A 532 -61.37 -4.16 -14.59
N GLN A 533 -60.37 -3.74 -15.37
CA GLN A 533 -60.34 -3.81 -16.82
C GLN A 533 -58.98 -4.33 -17.29
N ASN A 534 -58.91 -5.62 -17.65
CA ASN A 534 -57.63 -6.23 -18.01
C ASN A 534 -56.98 -5.53 -19.22
N LEU A 535 -55.69 -5.22 -19.09
CA LEU A 535 -54.85 -4.50 -20.04
C LEU A 535 -55.22 -3.02 -20.23
N GLU A 536 -56.06 -2.46 -19.37
CA GLU A 536 -56.40 -1.03 -19.40
C GLU A 536 -55.18 -0.17 -19.07
N ARG A 537 -55.11 1.01 -19.70
CA ARG A 537 -53.91 1.86 -19.66
C ARG A 537 -54.25 3.21 -19.08
N TYR A 538 -53.47 3.58 -18.07
CA TYR A 538 -53.58 4.88 -17.41
C TYR A 538 -52.30 5.66 -17.65
N GLN A 539 -52.44 6.92 -18.03
CA GLN A 539 -51.34 7.86 -18.07
C GLN A 539 -51.21 8.52 -16.70
N ILE A 540 -50.00 8.51 -16.13
CA ILE A 540 -49.68 9.23 -14.91
C ILE A 540 -48.84 10.45 -15.29
N GLU A 541 -49.33 11.64 -14.98
CA GLU A 541 -48.60 12.89 -15.02
C GLU A 541 -47.92 13.12 -13.66
N LEU A 542 -46.60 13.18 -13.67
CA LEU A 542 -45.73 13.40 -12.52
C LEU A 542 -45.26 14.86 -12.54
N LYS A 543 -45.60 15.64 -11.51
CA LYS A 543 -45.30 17.08 -11.40
C LYS A 543 -44.43 17.38 -10.19
N ASN A 544 -43.49 18.31 -10.32
CA ASN A 544 -42.67 18.82 -9.21
C ASN A 544 -41.97 17.73 -8.36
N ILE A 545 -41.80 16.50 -8.87
CA ILE A 545 -41.11 15.43 -8.16
C ILE A 545 -39.62 15.77 -8.12
N ARG A 546 -39.00 15.64 -6.95
CA ARG A 546 -37.57 15.91 -6.76
C ARG A 546 -36.86 14.74 -6.10
N ASP A 547 -35.58 14.60 -6.39
CA ASP A 547 -34.69 13.73 -5.62
C ASP A 547 -34.23 14.42 -4.31
N ASN A 548 -33.45 13.71 -3.49
CA ASN A 548 -32.86 14.25 -2.26
C ASN A 548 -31.79 15.32 -2.50
N SER A 549 -31.21 15.39 -3.71
CA SER A 549 -30.27 16.42 -4.14
C SER A 549 -30.97 17.71 -4.62
N GLY A 550 -32.29 17.68 -4.74
CA GLY A 550 -33.13 18.79 -5.21
C GLY A 550 -33.27 18.88 -6.72
N ASN A 551 -32.78 17.91 -7.50
CA ASN A 551 -33.00 17.89 -8.94
C ASN A 551 -34.46 17.56 -9.21
N THR A 552 -35.06 18.28 -10.16
CA THR A 552 -36.46 18.09 -10.53
C THR A 552 -36.56 17.06 -11.64
N ILE A 553 -37.63 16.26 -11.62
CA ILE A 553 -37.99 15.34 -12.70
C ILE A 553 -37.94 16.06 -14.06
N ASP A 554 -37.37 15.42 -15.08
CA ASP A 554 -37.26 16.00 -16.43
C ASP A 554 -37.89 15.06 -17.48
N PRO A 555 -38.80 15.57 -18.33
CA PRO A 555 -39.46 16.89 -18.24
C PRO A 555 -40.36 17.01 -16.99
N ASP A 556 -40.69 18.24 -16.59
CA ASP A 556 -41.72 18.53 -15.57
C ASP A 556 -42.89 19.31 -16.23
N PRO A 557 -44.08 18.70 -16.41
CA PRO A 557 -44.45 17.34 -15.98
C PRO A 557 -43.86 16.22 -16.84
N LYS A 558 -43.65 15.04 -16.23
CA LYS A 558 -43.31 13.79 -16.92
C LYS A 558 -44.54 12.91 -17.04
N PHE A 559 -44.76 12.35 -18.23
CA PHE A 559 -45.85 11.42 -18.47
C PHE A 559 -45.33 9.99 -18.56
N ILE A 560 -45.89 9.10 -17.74
CA ILE A 560 -45.66 7.65 -17.82
C ILE A 560 -46.97 6.90 -18.03
N THR A 561 -46.89 5.62 -18.36
CA THR A 561 -48.07 4.77 -18.56
C THR A 561 -47.99 3.55 -17.67
N VAL A 562 -48.99 3.35 -16.83
CA VAL A 562 -49.19 2.12 -16.07
C VAL A 562 -50.28 1.28 -16.75
N VAL A 563 -50.14 -0.04 -16.70
CA VAL A 563 -51.08 -0.98 -17.32
C VAL A 563 -51.66 -1.87 -16.23
N GLN A 564 -52.99 -1.94 -16.16
CA GLN A 564 -53.69 -2.87 -15.29
C GLN A 564 -53.54 -4.28 -15.87
N ARG A 565 -52.78 -5.16 -15.22
CA ARG A 565 -52.57 -6.55 -15.69
C ARG A 565 -52.91 -7.51 -14.57
N ASP A 566 -53.85 -8.44 -14.83
CA ASP A 566 -54.22 -9.57 -13.95
C ASP A 566 -53.95 -9.31 -12.46
N ILE A 567 -54.61 -8.29 -11.93
CA ILE A 567 -54.60 -7.96 -10.51
C ILE A 567 -55.44 -9.03 -9.83
N GLY A 568 -54.77 -10.05 -9.26
CA GLY A 568 -55.36 -11.33 -8.89
C GLY A 568 -56.79 -11.26 -8.35
N GLU A 569 -57.70 -12.03 -8.96
CA GLU A 569 -58.89 -12.49 -8.25
C GLU A 569 -58.40 -13.21 -7.00
N GLU A 570 -58.73 -12.72 -5.80
CA GLU A 570 -58.68 -13.58 -4.62
C GLU A 570 -59.48 -14.83 -4.97
N GLU A 571 -58.83 -16.01 -4.97
CA GLU A 571 -59.53 -17.28 -5.01
C GLU A 571 -60.51 -17.29 -3.83
N THR A 572 -61.77 -16.95 -4.11
CA THR A 572 -62.85 -17.21 -3.17
C THR A 572 -62.98 -18.72 -3.08
N THR A 573 -62.32 -19.31 -2.09
CA THR A 573 -62.63 -20.66 -1.64
C THR A 573 -64.03 -20.63 -1.04
N SER A 574 -65.05 -20.81 -1.88
CA SER A 574 -66.38 -21.22 -1.44
C SER A 574 -66.40 -22.74 -1.30
N GLU A 575 -66.56 -23.19 -0.07
CA GLU A 575 -66.69 -24.57 0.44
C GLU A 575 -67.74 -25.43 -0.30
N PRO A 576 -67.77 -26.77 -0.06
CA PRO A 576 -68.44 -27.29 1.16
C PRO A 576 -67.53 -28.03 2.15
#